data_AF-A0A9N9G017-F1
#
_entry.id   AF-A0A9N9G017-F1
#
_cell.length_a   1.000
_cell.length_b   1.000
_cell.length_c   1.000
_cell.angle_alpha   90.00
_cell.angle_beta   90.00
_cell.angle_gamma   90.00
#
_symmetry.space_group_name_H-M   'P 1'
#
loop_
_entity.id
_entity.type
_entity.pdbx_description
1 polymer ?
#
loop_
_entity_poly.entity_id
_entity_poly.type
_entity_poly.pdbx_seq_one_letter_code
_entity_poly.pdbx_strand_id
1 'polypeptide(L)'
;MESQLPTEILEKIIYFAKTSSEDISTVYSCALVNRLWCRVAIRILWKKPFKYVFDNYDDDRNHNRKNMSKSTKLLLCYFKFFNHCERINLKKWYIDLPETNDNTTSSPLFEYPYFLKDLDYVSFIFSIEKFIKFYLSSFLCRKYKSNWKGIKISNPTFLNSEFLNPETREKMKSKNSIFFKLDDSNIHSIRKNRYKRIVKIQTTILGQFLLKLFIRKGSMLNKLKLVCNDEIIHHWNQTCKYETLVNTVEILKYLGTIRELKVTDMAYNIEQSKILGELAITCSNLKHLDITFYRTYTKEKHIPSNDLASLILTQKSLTHFLYKGIATNMVPYSLITQSLSLKYIEFEKTDFKGLSIAFYGIAKCEVLECLIFKLCRFIDSEMLIPMFERNALPKLKEIRLSEWYYNYYKCEEELEKWIRWKRFKKTGSYLEYKNLITVSIYRSMDED
;
A
#
# COMPACT_ATOMS: atom_id res chain seq x y z
N MET A 1 -22.59 23.78 36.27
CA MET A 1 -21.71 22.67 35.89
C MET A 1 -21.97 22.36 34.43
N GLU A 2 -21.12 22.81 33.51
CA GLU A 2 -21.30 22.50 32.09
C GLU A 2 -21.03 21.02 31.86
N SER A 3 -22.04 20.28 31.38
CA SER A 3 -21.92 18.89 30.96
C SER A 3 -21.01 18.82 29.72
N GLN A 4 -19.70 18.66 29.92
CA GLN A 4 -18.78 18.43 28.81
C GLN A 4 -19.03 17.04 28.23
N LEU A 5 -19.29 17.00 26.92
CA LEU A 5 -19.42 15.76 26.15
C LEU A 5 -18.13 14.92 26.29
N PRO A 6 -18.21 13.62 26.64
CA PRO A 6 -17.02 12.77 26.70
C PRO A 6 -16.25 12.75 25.38
N THR A 7 -14.92 12.69 25.47
CA THR A 7 -14.03 12.79 24.31
C THR A 7 -14.28 11.65 23.31
N GLU A 8 -14.62 10.47 23.82
CA GLU A 8 -14.92 9.26 23.05
C GLU A 8 -16.19 9.45 22.20
N ILE A 9 -17.20 10.13 22.75
CA ILE A 9 -18.44 10.42 22.03
C ILE A 9 -18.18 11.48 20.96
N LEU A 10 -17.40 12.52 21.28
CA LEU A 10 -17.01 13.53 20.31
C LEU A 10 -16.20 12.94 19.14
N GLU A 11 -15.28 12.01 19.43
CA GLU A 11 -14.52 11.30 18.39
C GLU A 11 -15.44 10.52 17.46
N LYS A 12 -16.45 9.82 18.00
CA LYS A 12 -17.46 9.11 17.20
C LYS A 12 -18.29 10.06 16.35
N ILE A 13 -18.73 11.20 16.89
CA ILE A 13 -19.51 12.19 16.15
C ILE A 13 -18.69 12.75 14.99
N ILE A 14 -17.46 13.20 15.24
CA ILE A 14 -16.60 13.77 14.18
C ILE A 14 -16.25 12.70 13.14
N TYR A 15 -16.02 11.46 13.58
CA TYR A 15 -15.79 10.33 12.67
C TYR A 15 -17.02 10.06 11.79
N PHE A 16 -18.23 10.05 12.38
CA PHE A 16 -19.48 9.86 11.65
C PHE A 16 -19.75 10.99 10.65
N ALA A 17 -19.51 12.25 11.05
CA ALA A 17 -19.65 13.41 10.17
C ALA A 17 -18.71 13.31 8.97
N LYS A 18 -17.48 12.86 9.20
CA LYS A 18 -16.50 12.61 8.13
C LYS A 18 -16.91 11.47 7.20
N THR A 19 -17.42 10.36 7.72
CA THR A 19 -17.84 9.23 6.88
C THR A 19 -19.09 9.56 6.06
N SER A 20 -19.99 10.37 6.62
CA SER A 20 -21.25 10.73 5.96
C SER A 20 -21.08 11.77 4.85
N SER A 21 -20.12 12.69 5.01
CA SER A 21 -19.84 13.74 4.01
C SER A 21 -18.76 13.36 3.01
N GLU A 22 -18.00 12.29 3.26
CA GLU A 22 -16.72 11.95 2.61
C GLU A 22 -15.67 13.09 2.59
N ASP A 23 -15.97 14.22 3.22
CA ASP A 23 -15.21 15.46 3.12
C ASP A 23 -14.37 15.69 4.37
N ILE A 24 -13.08 15.93 4.14
CA ILE A 24 -12.13 16.26 5.19
C ILE A 24 -12.33 17.70 5.69
N SER A 25 -12.96 18.57 4.89
CA SER A 25 -13.28 19.96 5.24
C SER A 25 -14.18 20.04 6.48
N THR A 26 -15.13 19.11 6.61
CA THR A 26 -16.02 19.00 7.77
C THR A 26 -15.21 18.82 9.07
N VAL A 27 -14.16 17.98 9.03
CA VAL A 27 -13.29 17.76 10.19
C VAL A 27 -12.41 18.99 10.47
N TYR A 28 -12.00 19.71 9.43
CA TYR A 28 -11.26 20.97 9.60
C TYR A 28 -12.13 22.03 10.28
N SER A 29 -13.39 22.17 9.89
CA SER A 29 -14.36 23.06 10.55
C SER A 29 -14.54 22.69 12.03
N CYS A 30 -14.63 21.39 12.35
CA CYS A 30 -14.64 20.93 13.74
C CYS A 30 -13.40 21.38 14.53
N ALA A 31 -12.23 21.44 13.89
CA ALA A 31 -10.99 21.85 14.55
C ALA A 31 -10.98 23.33 14.99
N LEU A 32 -11.86 24.16 14.43
CA LEU A 32 -11.96 25.59 14.70
C LEU A 32 -13.00 25.94 15.79
N VAL A 33 -13.78 24.96 16.26
CA VAL A 33 -14.89 25.21 17.20
C VAL A 33 -14.40 25.64 18.58
N ASN A 34 -13.62 24.79 19.25
CA ASN A 34 -13.03 25.07 20.57
C ASN A 34 -11.84 24.13 20.82
N ARG A 35 -11.14 24.29 21.96
CA ARG A 35 -9.94 23.50 22.29
C ARG A 35 -10.19 21.99 22.32
N LEU A 36 -11.33 21.54 22.83
CA LEU A 36 -11.67 20.12 22.93
C LEU A 36 -11.89 19.52 21.54
N TRP A 37 -12.70 20.18 20.71
CA TRP A 37 -12.96 19.76 19.34
C TRP A 37 -11.71 19.81 18.48
N CYS A 38 -10.88 20.85 18.64
CA CYS A 38 -9.57 20.96 18.02
C CYS A 38 -8.70 19.74 18.30
N ARG A 39 -8.56 19.36 19.59
CA ARG A 39 -7.74 18.21 20.00
C ARG A 39 -8.21 16.90 19.36
N VAL A 40 -9.52 16.67 19.26
CA VAL A 40 -10.08 15.44 18.66
C VAL A 40 -9.96 15.47 17.13
N ALA A 41 -10.34 16.57 16.49
CA ALA A 41 -10.28 16.75 15.05
C ALA A 41 -8.86 16.60 14.51
N ILE A 42 -7.86 17.18 15.19
CA ILE A 42 -6.45 17.05 14.80
C ILE A 42 -5.98 15.59 14.85
N ARG A 43 -6.37 14.81 15.86
CA ARG A 43 -6.04 13.37 15.91
C ARG A 43 -6.63 12.62 14.71
N ILE A 44 -7.87 12.94 14.32
CA ILE A 44 -8.57 12.31 13.18
C ILE A 44 -7.94 12.73 11.84
N LEU A 45 -7.53 13.99 11.69
CA LEU A 45 -6.88 14.53 10.50
C LEU A 45 -5.51 13.88 10.28
N TRP A 46 -4.69 13.85 11.34
CA TRP A 46 -3.32 13.35 11.30
C TRP A 46 -3.20 11.83 11.43
N LYS A 47 -4.34 11.12 11.57
CA LYS A 47 -4.40 9.65 11.48
C LYS A 47 -3.88 9.11 10.15
N LYS A 48 -4.21 9.79 9.04
CA LYS A 48 -3.87 9.39 7.67
C LYS A 48 -3.44 10.58 6.80
N PRO A 49 -2.35 11.27 7.18
CA PRO A 49 -2.06 12.61 6.70
C PRO A 49 -1.77 12.62 5.19
N PHE A 50 -0.96 11.69 4.68
CA PHE A 50 -0.53 11.66 3.28
C PHE A 50 -1.67 11.43 2.26
N LYS A 51 -2.81 10.87 2.68
CA LYS A 51 -3.96 10.63 1.79
C LYS A 51 -4.56 11.93 1.24
N TYR A 52 -4.59 13.00 2.03
CA TYR A 52 -5.29 14.24 1.68
C TYR A 52 -4.41 15.29 1.00
N VAL A 53 -3.12 14.98 0.89
CA VAL A 53 -2.11 15.93 0.41
C VAL A 53 -1.60 15.57 -0.97
N PHE A 54 -2.13 14.49 -1.52
CA PHE A 54 -1.86 13.98 -2.84
C PHE A 54 -2.98 14.46 -3.78
N ASP A 55 -2.70 15.53 -4.52
CA ASP A 55 -3.56 15.98 -5.62
C ASP A 55 -3.03 15.30 -6.92
N ASN A 56 -3.83 14.41 -7.52
CA ASN A 56 -3.53 13.73 -8.79
C ASN A 56 -3.43 14.69 -9.99
N TYR A 57 -3.83 15.94 -9.80
CA TYR A 57 -4.04 16.95 -10.83
C TYR A 57 -3.01 18.08 -10.85
N ASP A 58 -1.87 17.92 -10.18
CA ASP A 58 -0.74 18.81 -10.44
C ASP A 58 -0.18 18.50 -11.84
N ASP A 59 -0.89 19.04 -12.84
CA ASP A 59 -0.44 19.22 -14.20
C ASP A 59 0.94 19.90 -14.13
N ASP A 60 1.98 19.12 -14.45
CA ASP A 60 3.37 19.56 -14.56
C ASP A 60 3.54 20.79 -15.49
N ARG A 61 2.47 21.19 -16.19
CA ARG A 61 2.40 22.35 -17.09
C ARG A 61 2.13 23.70 -16.42
N ASN A 62 1.62 23.75 -15.18
CA ASN A 62 1.33 25.04 -14.53
C ASN A 62 2.38 25.43 -13.48
N HIS A 63 3.56 25.82 -13.99
CA HIS A 63 4.69 26.37 -13.24
C HIS A 63 4.44 27.78 -12.66
N ASN A 64 3.34 27.98 -11.93
CA ASN A 64 3.28 29.10 -10.98
C ASN A 64 4.12 28.74 -9.75
N ARG A 65 5.45 28.94 -9.89
CA ARG A 65 6.54 28.71 -8.93
C ARG A 65 6.36 29.33 -7.52
N LYS A 66 5.23 29.96 -7.22
CA LYS A 66 5.02 30.74 -5.97
C LYS A 66 4.40 29.94 -4.82
N ASN A 67 3.69 28.83 -5.08
CA ASN A 67 3.00 28.11 -4.01
C ASN A 67 3.64 26.74 -3.71
N MET A 68 4.15 26.62 -2.48
CA MET A 68 4.68 25.37 -1.94
C MET A 68 3.57 24.32 -1.85
N SER A 69 3.83 23.13 -2.41
CA SER A 69 2.82 22.07 -2.46
C SER A 69 2.33 21.70 -1.07
N LYS A 70 1.05 21.29 -0.95
CA LYS A 70 0.47 20.88 0.33
C LYS A 70 1.34 19.78 0.99
N SER A 71 1.86 18.82 0.21
CA SER A 71 2.67 17.71 0.71
C SER A 71 4.02 18.18 1.27
N THR A 72 4.60 19.21 0.66
CA THR A 72 5.76 19.89 1.24
C THR A 72 5.42 20.53 2.58
N LYS A 73 4.29 21.25 2.70
CA LYS A 73 3.88 21.86 3.99
C LYS A 73 3.72 20.81 5.09
N LEU A 74 3.11 19.65 4.76
CA LEU A 74 3.01 18.51 5.68
C LEU A 74 4.40 18.03 6.13
N LEU A 75 5.34 17.84 5.21
CA LEU A 75 6.69 17.38 5.52
C LEU A 75 7.44 18.38 6.41
N LEU A 76 7.30 19.68 6.17
CA LEU A 76 7.90 20.72 7.02
C LEU A 76 7.40 20.62 8.47
N CYS A 77 6.13 20.29 8.70
CA CYS A 77 5.62 20.05 10.04
C CYS A 77 6.36 18.89 10.73
N TYR A 78 6.65 17.80 10.01
CA TYR A 78 7.42 16.68 10.56
C TYR A 78 8.89 17.03 10.79
N PHE A 79 9.50 17.83 9.92
CA PHE A 79 10.91 18.19 10.07
C PHE A 79 11.19 19.03 11.31
N LYS A 80 10.19 19.74 11.86
CA LYS A 80 10.29 20.40 13.17
C LYS A 80 10.62 19.44 14.31
N PHE A 81 10.35 18.14 14.15
CA PHE A 81 10.63 17.12 15.17
C PHE A 81 11.96 16.39 14.95
N PHE A 82 12.71 16.71 13.89
CA PHE A 82 14.06 16.21 13.72
C PHE A 82 15.04 16.94 14.64
N ASN A 83 15.82 16.16 15.39
CA ASN A 83 16.87 16.69 16.25
C ASN A 83 18.11 17.11 15.45
N HIS A 84 19.04 17.77 16.13
CA HIS A 84 20.27 18.30 15.52
C HIS A 84 21.11 17.20 14.85
N CYS A 85 21.27 16.03 15.50
CA CYS A 85 22.03 14.91 14.96
C CYS A 85 21.39 14.30 13.70
N GLU A 86 20.07 14.16 13.67
CA GLU A 86 19.31 13.67 12.51
C GLU A 86 19.50 14.62 11.31
N ARG A 87 19.43 15.93 11.54
CA ARG A 87 19.68 16.96 10.51
C ARG A 87 21.12 16.90 9.97
N ILE A 88 22.13 16.76 10.85
CA ILE A 88 23.53 16.58 10.43
C ILE A 88 23.68 15.31 9.57
N ASN A 89 23.06 14.20 9.99
CA ASN A 89 23.14 12.96 9.24
C ASN A 89 22.47 13.05 7.86
N LEU A 90 21.34 13.77 7.73
CA LEU A 90 20.71 14.04 6.43
C LEU A 90 21.59 14.90 5.51
N LYS A 91 22.33 15.87 6.07
CA LYS A 91 23.29 16.69 5.29
C LYS A 91 24.40 15.85 4.64
N LYS A 92 24.84 14.76 5.26
CA LYS A 92 25.82 13.81 4.66
C LYS A 92 25.32 13.22 3.34
N TRP A 93 24.01 13.14 3.16
CA TRP A 93 23.35 12.66 1.94
C TRP A 93 22.89 13.78 1.01
N TYR A 94 23.41 15.00 1.21
CA TYR A 94 23.03 16.21 0.48
C TYR A 94 21.54 16.56 0.59
N ILE A 95 20.92 16.19 1.71
CA ILE A 95 19.53 16.56 2.04
C ILE A 95 19.61 17.69 3.06
N ASP A 96 19.60 18.92 2.55
CA ASP A 96 19.55 20.10 3.41
C ASP A 96 18.09 20.47 3.69
N LEU A 97 17.64 20.16 4.90
CA LEU A 97 16.30 20.51 5.33
C LEU A 97 16.26 22.02 5.62
N PRO A 98 15.16 22.71 5.27
CA PRO A 98 14.99 24.10 5.62
C PRO A 98 15.32 24.32 7.09
N GLU A 99 16.13 25.33 7.34
CA GLU A 99 16.26 25.88 8.66
C GLU A 99 14.86 26.27 9.10
N THR A 100 14.48 25.79 10.29
CA THR A 100 13.33 26.34 11.00
C THR A 100 13.78 27.70 11.51
N ASN A 101 14.03 28.63 10.60
CA ASN A 101 14.33 30.02 10.90
C ASN A 101 13.09 30.56 11.57
N ASP A 102 13.16 30.62 12.89
CA ASP A 102 12.44 31.58 13.71
C ASP A 102 12.86 31.31 15.16
N ASN A 103 13.62 32.24 15.73
CA ASN A 103 13.80 32.42 17.17
C ASN A 103 12.46 32.71 17.91
N THR A 104 11.32 32.52 17.23
CA THR A 104 9.93 32.65 17.69
C THR A 104 9.09 31.38 17.46
N THR A 105 9.65 30.27 16.95
CA THR A 105 8.86 29.04 16.78
C THR A 105 8.60 28.35 18.11
N SER A 106 7.40 28.58 18.66
CA SER A 106 6.85 27.70 19.68
C SER A 106 6.94 26.26 19.20
N SER A 107 7.18 25.33 20.12
CA SER A 107 7.02 23.91 19.86
C SER A 107 5.70 23.64 19.11
N PRO A 108 5.67 22.70 18.16
CA PRO A 108 4.41 22.33 17.51
C PRO A 108 3.36 22.04 18.57
N LEU A 109 2.16 22.64 18.42
CA LEU A 109 1.08 22.55 19.40
C LEU A 109 0.69 21.10 19.74
N PHE A 110 0.87 20.19 18.78
CA PHE A 110 0.63 18.77 18.96
C PHE A 110 1.82 17.95 18.49
N GLU A 111 1.99 16.77 19.09
CA GLU A 111 2.91 15.73 18.65
C GLU A 111 2.38 15.03 17.39
N TYR A 112 2.33 15.75 16.27
CA TYR A 112 1.78 15.26 15.01
C TYR A 112 2.31 13.87 14.56
N PRO A 113 3.61 13.55 14.68
CA PRO A 113 4.13 12.23 14.33
C PRO A 113 3.43 11.07 15.08
N TYR A 114 3.02 11.29 16.34
CA TYR A 114 2.38 10.29 17.18
C TYR A 114 1.01 9.85 16.65
N PHE A 115 0.30 10.75 15.96
CA PHE A 115 -1.07 10.49 15.49
C PHE A 115 -1.15 9.62 14.24
N LEU A 116 -0.04 9.40 13.50
CA LEU A 116 -0.05 8.54 12.33
C LEU A 116 -0.51 7.12 12.70
N LYS A 117 -1.56 6.60 12.04
CA LYS A 117 -2.05 5.22 12.19
C LYS A 117 -2.25 4.51 10.86
N ASP A 118 -2.52 5.24 9.78
CA ASP A 118 -2.72 4.65 8.46
C ASP A 118 -1.70 5.25 7.48
N LEU A 119 -0.81 4.40 6.95
CA LEU A 119 0.24 4.80 6.02
C LEU A 119 -0.12 4.36 4.60
N ASP A 120 -0.46 5.33 3.75
CA ASP A 120 -0.44 5.16 2.31
C ASP A 120 1.00 5.37 1.81
N TYR A 121 1.69 4.25 1.57
CA TYR A 121 3.13 4.26 1.29
C TYR A 121 3.46 4.98 -0.02
N VAL A 122 2.64 4.81 -1.04
CA VAL A 122 2.85 5.45 -2.34
C VAL A 122 2.73 6.97 -2.22
N SER A 123 1.68 7.45 -1.54
CA SER A 123 1.49 8.88 -1.28
C SER A 123 2.61 9.46 -0.40
N PHE A 124 3.09 8.69 0.58
CA PHE A 124 4.21 9.04 1.43
C PHE A 124 5.51 9.24 0.64
N ILE A 125 5.92 8.24 -0.15
CA ILE A 125 7.15 8.30 -0.95
C ILE A 125 7.06 9.39 -2.01
N PHE A 126 5.92 9.52 -2.70
CA PHE A 126 5.75 10.57 -3.70
C PHE A 126 5.86 11.97 -3.10
N SER A 127 5.29 12.19 -1.90
CA SER A 127 5.42 13.46 -1.17
C SER A 127 6.88 13.83 -0.92
N ILE A 128 7.69 12.84 -0.53
CA ILE A 128 9.12 13.00 -0.28
C ILE A 128 9.87 13.26 -1.59
N GLU A 129 9.60 12.48 -2.63
CA GLU A 129 10.23 12.63 -3.94
C GLU A 129 9.98 14.02 -4.52
N LYS A 130 8.73 14.53 -4.40
CA LYS A 130 8.35 15.88 -4.83
C LYS A 130 9.11 16.96 -4.06
N PHE A 131 9.22 16.81 -2.73
CA PHE A 131 10.02 17.70 -1.90
C PHE A 131 11.49 17.71 -2.36
N ILE A 132 12.09 16.54 -2.56
CA ILE A 132 13.49 16.43 -2.99
C ILE A 132 13.70 17.05 -4.37
N LYS A 133 12.82 16.78 -5.34
CA LYS A 133 12.91 17.40 -6.67
C LYS A 133 12.86 18.92 -6.59
N PHE A 134 11.93 19.46 -5.82
CA PHE A 134 11.79 20.91 -5.60
C PHE A 134 13.07 21.49 -4.96
N TYR A 135 13.56 20.90 -3.87
CA TYR A 135 14.73 21.41 -3.17
C TYR A 135 16.03 21.22 -3.94
N LEU A 136 16.26 20.07 -4.58
CA LEU A 136 17.41 19.86 -5.47
C LEU A 136 17.41 20.86 -6.63
N SER A 137 16.26 21.13 -7.25
CA SER A 137 16.18 22.13 -8.31
C SER A 137 16.56 23.52 -7.79
N SER A 138 16.12 23.89 -6.58
CA SER A 138 16.46 25.16 -5.95
C SER A 138 17.94 25.25 -5.55
N PHE A 139 18.53 24.16 -5.03
CA PHE A 139 19.94 24.08 -4.65
C PHE A 139 20.85 24.15 -5.87
N LEU A 140 20.54 23.39 -6.94
CA LEU A 140 21.23 23.48 -8.22
C LEU A 140 21.07 24.89 -8.84
N CYS A 141 19.90 25.53 -8.72
CA CYS A 141 19.75 26.91 -9.17
C CYS A 141 20.59 27.90 -8.35
N ARG A 142 20.69 27.75 -7.03
CA ARG A 142 21.46 28.65 -6.14
C ARG A 142 22.97 28.50 -6.32
N LYS A 143 23.47 27.25 -6.35
CA LYS A 143 24.91 26.97 -6.43
C LYS A 143 25.48 27.21 -7.83
N TYR A 144 24.66 27.15 -8.87
CA TYR A 144 25.15 27.17 -10.25
C TYR A 144 24.65 28.36 -11.08
N LYS A 145 23.89 29.31 -10.51
CA LYS A 145 23.53 30.56 -11.20
C LYS A 145 24.73 31.37 -11.71
N SER A 146 25.93 31.10 -11.20
CA SER A 146 27.17 31.80 -11.56
C SER A 146 28.07 31.12 -12.59
N ASN A 147 27.86 29.85 -13.01
CA ASN A 147 28.84 29.16 -13.89
C ASN A 147 28.26 28.04 -14.80
N TRP A 148 27.11 28.24 -15.45
CA TRP A 148 26.54 27.20 -16.34
C TRP A 148 27.23 27.03 -17.70
N LYS A 149 28.04 27.99 -18.16
CA LYS A 149 28.62 27.95 -19.52
C LYS A 149 29.98 27.25 -19.66
N GLY A 150 30.59 26.73 -18.57
CA GLY A 150 32.00 26.31 -18.64
C GLY A 150 32.44 25.08 -17.83
N ILE A 151 31.53 24.24 -17.33
CA ILE A 151 31.95 23.14 -16.43
C ILE A 151 31.87 21.76 -17.11
N LYS A 152 33.05 21.18 -17.36
CA LYS A 152 33.24 19.72 -17.44
C LYS A 152 32.78 19.15 -16.09
N ILE A 153 31.70 18.38 -16.09
CA ILE A 153 31.32 17.58 -14.93
C ILE A 153 32.45 16.58 -14.73
N SER A 154 33.34 16.83 -13.75
CA SER A 154 34.16 15.76 -13.21
C SER A 154 33.19 14.67 -12.79
N ASN A 155 33.38 13.46 -13.35
CA ASN A 155 32.62 12.28 -12.96
C ASN A 155 32.54 12.27 -11.43
N PRO A 156 31.35 12.09 -10.83
CA PRO A 156 31.29 11.82 -9.40
C PRO A 156 31.96 10.46 -9.20
N THR A 157 33.26 10.48 -8.95
CA THR A 157 34.08 9.33 -8.56
C THR A 157 33.56 8.69 -7.27
N PHE A 158 32.67 9.37 -6.54
CA PHE A 158 32.03 8.93 -5.30
C PHE A 158 31.00 7.78 -5.43
N LEU A 159 30.48 7.46 -6.62
CA LEU A 159 29.47 6.38 -6.75
C LEU A 159 30.08 5.00 -7.06
N ASN A 160 31.40 4.89 -7.25
CA ASN A 160 32.03 3.65 -7.73
C ASN A 160 32.78 2.84 -6.66
N SER A 161 32.97 3.32 -5.43
CA SER A 161 33.86 2.63 -4.47
C SER A 161 33.22 2.07 -3.21
N GLU A 162 32.08 2.59 -2.72
CA GLU A 162 31.59 2.21 -1.38
C GLU A 162 30.26 1.44 -1.33
N PHE A 163 29.60 1.22 -2.47
CA PHE A 163 28.26 0.59 -2.51
C PHE A 163 28.16 -0.65 -3.42
N LEU A 164 29.28 -1.21 -3.87
CA LEU A 164 29.31 -2.43 -4.69
C LEU A 164 30.05 -3.55 -3.95
N ASN A 165 29.50 -4.77 -3.97
CA ASN A 165 30.21 -5.93 -3.44
C ASN A 165 31.54 -6.15 -4.24
N PRO A 166 32.54 -6.84 -3.65
CA PRO A 166 33.84 -7.05 -4.29
C PRO A 166 33.77 -7.79 -5.64
N GLU A 167 32.85 -8.74 -5.83
CA GLU A 167 32.68 -9.45 -7.11
C GLU A 167 32.10 -8.57 -8.22
N THR A 168 31.27 -7.58 -7.86
CA THR A 168 30.67 -6.62 -8.81
C THR A 168 31.73 -5.59 -9.25
N ARG A 169 32.70 -5.31 -8.37
CA ARG A 169 33.86 -4.46 -8.65
C ARG A 169 34.77 -5.05 -9.72
N GLU A 170 34.98 -6.37 -9.71
CA GLU A 170 35.77 -7.08 -10.73
C GLU A 170 35.06 -7.15 -12.08
N LYS A 171 33.75 -7.49 -12.09
CA LYS A 171 32.93 -7.55 -13.31
C LYS A 171 32.79 -6.20 -14.02
N MET A 172 32.90 -5.08 -13.29
CA MET A 172 32.87 -3.73 -13.87
C MET A 172 34.24 -3.24 -14.37
N LYS A 173 35.35 -3.74 -13.82
CA LYS A 173 36.70 -3.39 -14.32
C LYS A 173 36.97 -3.96 -15.71
N SER A 174 36.45 -5.15 -16.02
CA SER A 174 36.67 -5.81 -17.32
C SER A 174 35.80 -5.27 -18.46
N LYS A 175 34.78 -4.44 -18.20
CA LYS A 175 33.85 -3.90 -19.22
C LYS A 175 34.07 -2.43 -19.60
N ASN A 176 35.00 -1.72 -18.97
CA ASN A 176 35.22 -0.29 -19.20
C ASN A 176 36.37 0.06 -20.17
N SER A 177 36.82 -0.89 -21.00
CA SER A 177 37.72 -0.59 -22.12
C SER A 177 36.94 -0.26 -23.40
N ILE A 178 36.05 0.73 -23.38
CA ILE A 178 35.65 1.36 -24.66
C ILE A 178 35.54 2.87 -24.50
N PHE A 179 36.58 3.56 -24.97
CA PHE A 179 36.46 4.93 -25.47
C PHE A 179 35.39 4.94 -26.56
N PHE A 180 34.22 5.48 -26.27
CA PHE A 180 33.26 5.84 -27.31
C PHE A 180 33.30 7.36 -27.48
N LYS A 181 33.57 7.81 -28.71
CA LYS A 181 33.24 9.16 -29.18
C LYS A 181 31.73 9.34 -28.95
N LEU A 182 31.33 10.27 -28.09
CA LEU A 182 29.92 10.43 -27.68
C LEU A 182 29.33 11.69 -28.32
N ASP A 183 28.24 11.50 -29.06
CA ASP A 183 27.30 12.55 -29.46
C ASP A 183 26.54 13.13 -28.24
N ASP A 184 26.19 14.42 -28.32
CA ASP A 184 25.55 15.21 -27.25
C ASP A 184 24.22 14.62 -26.71
N SER A 185 23.50 13.83 -27.52
CA SER A 185 22.26 13.15 -27.13
C SER A 185 22.47 12.14 -25.99
N ASN A 186 23.65 11.53 -25.92
CA ASN A 186 23.99 10.53 -24.91
C ASN A 186 24.41 11.15 -23.57
N ILE A 187 24.93 12.39 -23.57
CA ILE A 187 25.26 13.12 -22.35
C ILE A 187 23.99 13.51 -21.58
N HIS A 188 22.94 13.91 -22.28
CA HIS A 188 21.66 14.27 -21.68
C HIS A 188 20.98 13.06 -21.01
N SER A 189 21.00 11.90 -21.66
CA SER A 189 20.43 10.65 -21.12
C SER A 189 21.17 10.18 -19.85
N ILE A 190 22.51 10.26 -19.85
CA ILE A 190 23.36 9.92 -18.69
C ILE A 190 23.09 10.86 -17.50
N ARG A 191 22.99 12.18 -17.75
CA ARG A 191 22.67 13.18 -16.72
C ARG A 191 21.28 12.95 -16.12
N LYS A 192 20.28 12.69 -16.95
CA LYS A 192 18.90 12.38 -16.52
C LYS A 192 18.86 11.12 -15.65
N ASN A 193 19.61 10.08 -16.02
CA ASN A 193 19.70 8.84 -15.23
C ASN A 193 20.41 9.04 -13.88
N ARG A 194 21.49 9.83 -13.84
CA ARG A 194 22.17 10.19 -12.57
C ARG A 194 21.25 10.97 -11.64
N TYR A 195 20.55 11.98 -12.15
CA TYR A 195 19.58 12.75 -11.37
C TYR A 195 18.49 11.86 -10.76
N LYS A 196 17.88 10.98 -11.58
CA LYS A 196 16.88 10.03 -11.10
C LYS A 196 17.40 9.12 -9.98
N ARG A 197 18.65 8.64 -10.09
CA ARG A 197 19.28 7.82 -9.04
C ARG A 197 19.49 8.60 -7.74
N ILE A 198 19.98 9.84 -7.82
CA ILE A 198 20.18 10.69 -6.64
C ILE A 198 18.85 10.96 -5.93
N VAL A 199 17.82 11.37 -6.69
CA VAL A 199 16.47 11.61 -6.16
C VAL A 199 15.95 10.36 -5.46
N LYS A 200 16.08 9.18 -6.07
CA LYS A 200 15.66 7.91 -5.49
C LYS A 200 16.37 7.64 -4.15
N ILE A 201 17.70 7.71 -4.12
CA ILE A 201 18.51 7.46 -2.91
C ILE A 201 18.09 8.41 -1.79
N GLN A 202 18.01 9.71 -2.08
CA GLN A 202 17.61 10.71 -1.09
C GLN A 202 16.17 10.50 -0.61
N THR A 203 15.27 10.06 -1.49
CA THR A 203 13.87 9.75 -1.15
C THR A 203 13.81 8.59 -0.17
N THR A 204 14.55 7.52 -0.44
CA THR A 204 14.65 6.36 0.46
C THR A 204 15.20 6.76 1.82
N ILE A 205 16.29 7.53 1.87
CA ILE A 205 16.91 7.95 3.12
C ILE A 205 15.97 8.85 3.93
N LEU A 206 15.41 9.90 3.31
CA LEU A 206 14.49 10.79 4.02
C LEU A 206 13.23 10.05 4.48
N GLY A 207 12.73 9.11 3.68
CA GLY A 207 11.63 8.22 4.07
C GLY A 207 11.96 7.37 5.30
N GLN A 208 13.15 6.79 5.36
CA GLN A 208 13.60 6.02 6.54
C GLN A 208 13.72 6.88 7.79
N PHE A 209 14.26 8.10 7.66
CA PHE A 209 14.33 9.05 8.78
C PHE A 209 12.94 9.44 9.29
N LEU A 210 11.99 9.68 8.39
CA LEU A 210 10.60 9.97 8.76
C LEU A 210 9.92 8.77 9.44
N LEU A 211 10.13 7.54 8.94
CA LEU A 211 9.61 6.34 9.60
C LEU A 211 10.20 6.16 11.00
N LYS A 212 11.51 6.33 11.16
CA LYS A 212 12.18 6.32 12.47
C LYS A 212 11.69 7.42 13.40
N LEU A 213 11.36 8.60 12.87
CA LEU A 213 10.72 9.66 13.63
C LEU A 213 9.36 9.21 14.18
N PHE A 214 8.52 8.56 13.37
CA PHE A 214 7.22 8.05 13.84
C PHE A 214 7.39 7.01 14.95
N ILE A 215 8.36 6.09 14.79
CA ILE A 215 8.71 5.08 15.80
C ILE A 215 9.15 5.76 17.10
N ARG A 216 10.13 6.66 17.03
CA ARG A 216 10.67 7.40 18.18
C ARG A 216 9.61 8.20 18.92
N LYS A 217 8.61 8.72 18.20
CA LYS A 217 7.49 9.47 18.77
C LYS A 217 6.35 8.57 19.27
N GLY A 218 6.51 7.25 19.24
CA GLY A 218 5.53 6.30 19.78
C GLY A 218 4.28 6.13 18.92
N SER A 219 4.37 6.45 17.62
CA SER A 219 3.32 6.06 16.68
C SER A 219 3.16 4.54 16.67
N MET A 220 1.96 4.06 16.35
CA MET A 220 1.63 2.64 16.23
C MET A 220 0.78 2.48 14.98
N LEU A 221 1.27 1.76 13.99
CA LEU A 221 0.60 1.67 12.69
C LEU A 221 -0.53 0.65 12.77
N ASN A 222 -1.73 1.02 12.34
CA ASN A 222 -2.88 0.12 12.25
C ASN A 222 -3.08 -0.40 10.83
N LYS A 223 -2.88 0.47 9.83
CA LYS A 223 -3.12 0.16 8.42
C LYS A 223 -1.93 0.50 7.56
N LEU A 224 -1.50 -0.44 6.73
CA LEU A 224 -0.51 -0.22 5.67
C LEU A 224 -1.17 -0.42 4.31
N LYS A 225 -1.00 0.57 3.42
CA LYS A 225 -1.51 0.54 2.06
C LYS A 225 -0.35 0.68 1.06
N LEU A 226 -0.11 -0.39 0.32
CA LEU A 226 0.87 -0.51 -0.76
C LEU A 226 0.12 -0.54 -2.11
N VAL A 227 -0.46 0.59 -2.51
CA VAL A 227 -1.31 0.67 -3.71
C VAL A 227 -0.66 1.53 -4.77
N CYS A 228 -0.19 0.89 -5.82
CA CYS A 228 0.34 1.52 -7.02
C CYS A 228 -0.75 1.52 -8.11
N ASN A 229 -1.19 2.70 -8.53
CA ASN A 229 -2.15 2.84 -9.62
C ASN A 229 -1.41 2.90 -10.97
N ASP A 230 -1.94 2.22 -11.99
CA ASP A 230 -1.33 2.10 -13.32
C ASP A 230 -1.07 3.44 -14.01
N GLU A 231 -1.86 4.48 -13.72
CA GLU A 231 -1.68 5.83 -14.29
C GLU A 231 -0.41 6.54 -13.77
N ILE A 232 0.10 6.15 -12.60
CA ILE A 232 1.31 6.74 -11.99
C ILE A 232 2.59 6.08 -12.58
N ILE A 233 2.45 4.99 -13.34
CA ILE A 233 3.54 4.05 -13.69
C ILE A 233 4.51 4.55 -14.76
N HIS A 234 4.17 5.56 -15.56
CA HIS A 234 5.08 5.97 -16.65
C HIS A 234 6.45 6.51 -16.19
N HIS A 235 6.61 6.87 -14.91
CA HIS A 235 7.83 7.47 -14.39
C HIS A 235 8.47 6.81 -13.16
N TRP A 236 7.82 5.81 -12.56
CA TRP A 236 8.35 5.10 -11.39
C TRP A 236 9.18 3.88 -11.80
N ASN A 237 10.49 3.99 -11.60
CA ASN A 237 11.48 2.99 -11.98
C ASN A 237 11.25 1.67 -11.19
N GLN A 238 11.12 0.56 -11.91
CA GLN A 238 10.49 -0.69 -11.44
C GLN A 238 11.25 -1.47 -10.35
N THR A 239 12.51 -1.14 -10.04
CA THR A 239 13.40 -2.11 -9.37
C THR A 239 13.57 -2.01 -7.84
N CYS A 240 13.06 -1.01 -7.11
CA CYS A 240 13.11 -1.02 -5.62
C CYS A 240 11.98 -0.22 -4.96
N LYS A 241 10.71 -0.51 -5.29
CA LYS A 241 9.57 0.32 -4.82
C LYS A 241 9.46 0.41 -3.30
N TYR A 242 9.67 -0.69 -2.58
CA TYR A 242 9.43 -0.80 -1.13
C TYR A 242 10.73 -0.78 -0.29
N GLU A 243 11.85 -0.37 -0.88
CA GLU A 243 13.18 -0.35 -0.25
C GLU A 243 13.22 0.45 1.06
N THR A 244 12.42 1.52 1.15
CA THR A 244 12.29 2.32 2.38
C THR A 244 11.75 1.51 3.56
N LEU A 245 10.94 0.47 3.29
CA LEU A 245 10.29 -0.36 4.31
C LEU A 245 11.13 -1.57 4.72
N VAL A 246 11.84 -2.18 3.76
CA VAL A 246 12.48 -3.49 3.93
C VAL A 246 13.90 -3.40 4.52
N ASN A 247 14.58 -2.26 4.36
CA ASN A 247 16.02 -2.16 4.66
C ASN A 247 16.37 -2.02 6.15
N THR A 248 15.42 -2.02 7.08
CA THR A 248 15.74 -1.82 8.51
C THR A 248 14.82 -2.64 9.42
N VAL A 249 15.42 -3.47 10.26
CA VAL A 249 14.71 -4.33 11.25
C VAL A 249 13.78 -3.53 12.15
N GLU A 250 14.18 -2.34 12.58
CA GLU A 250 13.36 -1.44 13.39
C GLU A 250 12.06 -1.03 12.67
N ILE A 251 12.14 -0.72 11.38
CA ILE A 251 10.97 -0.37 10.56
C ILE A 251 10.09 -1.61 10.36
N LEU A 252 10.67 -2.78 10.09
CA LEU A 252 9.90 -4.03 9.98
C LEU A 252 9.15 -4.37 11.27
N LYS A 253 9.76 -4.18 12.45
CA LYS A 253 9.08 -4.32 13.74
C LYS A 253 7.93 -3.33 13.90
N TYR A 254 8.12 -2.09 13.45
CA TYR A 254 7.05 -1.09 13.43
C TYR A 254 5.89 -1.50 12.52
N LEU A 255 6.18 -2.07 11.35
CA LEU A 255 5.16 -2.63 10.44
C LEU A 255 4.47 -3.87 11.04
N GLY A 256 5.16 -4.66 11.87
CA GLY A 256 4.57 -5.81 12.58
C GLY A 256 3.37 -5.49 13.48
N THR A 257 3.11 -4.22 13.77
CA THR A 257 1.98 -3.74 14.58
C THR A 257 0.66 -3.63 13.80
N ILE A 258 0.69 -3.72 12.46
CA ILE A 258 -0.48 -3.50 11.63
C ILE A 258 -1.56 -4.59 11.80
N ARG A 259 -2.80 -4.17 11.60
CA ARG A 259 -4.00 -5.02 11.60
C ARG A 259 -4.68 -5.08 10.24
N GLU A 260 -4.37 -4.13 9.37
CA GLU A 260 -4.92 -4.05 8.03
C GLU A 260 -3.79 -3.86 7.02
N LEU A 261 -3.70 -4.78 6.05
CA LEU A 261 -2.77 -4.69 4.95
C LEU A 261 -3.54 -4.67 3.63
N LYS A 262 -3.29 -3.66 2.81
CA LYS A 262 -3.78 -3.59 1.44
C LYS A 262 -2.63 -3.49 0.46
N VAL A 263 -2.53 -4.43 -0.46
CA VAL A 263 -1.51 -4.48 -1.51
C VAL A 263 -2.20 -4.44 -2.86
N THR A 264 -1.77 -3.53 -3.73
CA THR A 264 -2.25 -3.41 -5.11
C THR A 264 -1.09 -3.00 -5.99
N ASP A 265 -0.50 -3.94 -6.73
CA ASP A 265 0.65 -3.70 -7.61
C ASP A 265 0.77 -4.84 -8.64
N MET A 266 1.73 -4.75 -9.55
CA MET A 266 2.14 -5.88 -10.37
C MET A 266 2.78 -6.97 -9.48
N ALA A 267 2.39 -8.24 -9.68
CA ALA A 267 2.92 -9.37 -8.91
C ALA A 267 4.45 -9.42 -8.88
N TYR A 268 5.08 -9.18 -10.04
CA TYR A 268 6.53 -9.10 -10.19
C TYR A 268 7.19 -8.06 -9.27
N ASN A 269 6.60 -6.87 -9.13
CA ASN A 269 7.17 -5.81 -8.28
C ASN A 269 7.16 -6.22 -6.79
N ILE A 270 6.09 -6.91 -6.38
CA ILE A 270 5.94 -7.39 -5.00
C ILE A 270 6.96 -8.50 -4.73
N GLU A 271 7.09 -9.48 -5.63
CA GLU A 271 8.07 -10.56 -5.54
C GLU A 271 9.51 -10.02 -5.45
N GLN A 272 9.90 -9.11 -6.36
CA GLN A 272 11.25 -8.53 -6.36
C GLN A 272 11.56 -7.74 -5.08
N SER A 273 10.54 -7.15 -4.46
CA SER A 273 10.74 -6.36 -3.23
C SER A 273 10.90 -7.19 -1.96
N LYS A 274 10.53 -8.49 -1.99
CA LYS A 274 10.48 -9.38 -0.82
C LYS A 274 9.61 -8.90 0.34
N ILE A 275 8.81 -7.84 0.14
CA ILE A 275 8.04 -7.21 1.22
C ILE A 275 7.06 -8.18 1.88
N LEU A 276 6.43 -9.08 1.11
CA LEU A 276 5.50 -10.06 1.68
C LEU A 276 6.21 -11.08 2.57
N GLY A 277 7.41 -11.54 2.18
CA GLY A 277 8.22 -12.44 3.01
C GLY A 277 8.64 -11.78 4.32
N GLU A 278 9.09 -10.53 4.27
CA GLU A 278 9.47 -9.76 5.47
C GLU A 278 8.27 -9.47 6.39
N LEU A 279 7.11 -9.16 5.80
CA LEU A 279 5.86 -8.99 6.55
C LEU A 279 5.40 -10.33 7.14
N ALA A 280 5.60 -11.46 6.46
CA ALA A 280 5.24 -12.77 7.00
C ALA A 280 6.00 -13.10 8.28
N ILE A 281 7.27 -12.68 8.37
CA ILE A 281 8.13 -12.86 9.55
C ILE A 281 7.71 -11.94 10.69
N THR A 282 7.28 -10.71 10.39
CA THR A 282 7.09 -9.65 11.41
C THR A 282 5.64 -9.42 11.83
N CYS A 283 4.67 -9.67 10.94
CA CYS A 283 3.25 -9.45 11.19
C CYS A 283 2.57 -10.76 11.60
N SER A 284 1.90 -10.77 12.75
CA SER A 284 1.12 -11.92 13.24
C SER A 284 -0.30 -11.58 13.72
N ASN A 285 -0.71 -10.31 13.55
CA ASN A 285 -1.95 -9.75 14.09
C ASN A 285 -2.86 -9.12 13.02
N LEU A 286 -2.68 -9.49 11.75
CA LEU A 286 -3.57 -9.02 10.68
C LEU A 286 -5.00 -9.50 10.91
N LYS A 287 -5.94 -8.60 10.68
CA LYS A 287 -7.40 -8.83 10.70
C LYS A 287 -8.01 -8.68 9.32
N HIS A 288 -7.47 -7.78 8.50
CA HIS A 288 -7.92 -7.55 7.13
C HIS A 288 -6.72 -7.60 6.18
N LEU A 289 -6.84 -8.44 5.15
CA LEU A 289 -5.82 -8.61 4.13
C LEU A 289 -6.46 -8.49 2.75
N ASP A 290 -6.14 -7.40 2.05
CA ASP A 290 -6.59 -7.13 0.68
C ASP A 290 -5.39 -7.25 -0.26
N ILE A 291 -5.42 -8.21 -1.18
CA ILE A 291 -4.37 -8.41 -2.18
C ILE A 291 -4.95 -8.23 -3.58
N THR A 292 -4.31 -7.39 -4.38
CA THR A 292 -4.64 -7.19 -5.79
C THR A 292 -3.35 -7.22 -6.62
N PHE A 293 -3.22 -8.23 -7.46
CA PHE A 293 -2.13 -8.36 -8.41
C PHE A 293 -2.64 -8.11 -9.83
N TYR A 294 -2.08 -7.09 -10.49
CA TYR A 294 -2.36 -6.82 -11.89
C TYR A 294 -1.65 -7.82 -12.82
N ARG A 295 -2.29 -8.15 -13.95
CA ARG A 295 -1.74 -9.06 -14.95
C ARG A 295 -0.52 -8.44 -15.63
N THR A 296 0.58 -9.18 -15.67
CA THR A 296 1.66 -8.91 -16.61
C THR A 296 1.35 -9.60 -17.94
N TYR A 297 1.55 -8.90 -19.06
CA TYR A 297 1.47 -9.49 -20.41
C TYR A 297 2.58 -10.53 -20.67
N THR A 298 3.51 -10.70 -19.74
CA THR A 298 4.61 -11.66 -19.81
C THR A 298 4.22 -12.98 -19.13
N LYS A 299 4.51 -14.09 -19.82
CA LYS A 299 4.19 -15.49 -19.47
C LYS A 299 4.41 -15.83 -17.98
N GLU A 300 3.32 -15.87 -17.21
CA GLU A 300 2.95 -16.71 -16.03
C GLU A 300 3.95 -17.09 -14.91
N LYS A 301 5.20 -16.64 -14.84
CA LYS A 301 6.17 -17.22 -13.86
C LYS A 301 6.39 -16.48 -12.53
N HIS A 302 5.77 -15.32 -12.31
CA HIS A 302 6.12 -14.46 -11.16
C HIS A 302 4.89 -14.10 -10.32
N ILE A 303 4.42 -15.05 -9.52
CA ILE A 303 3.39 -14.82 -8.51
C ILE A 303 4.04 -15.09 -7.15
N PRO A 304 4.09 -14.09 -6.22
CA PRO A 304 4.67 -14.25 -4.89
C PRO A 304 3.75 -15.07 -3.97
N SER A 305 3.33 -16.25 -4.43
CA SER A 305 2.33 -17.09 -3.78
C SER A 305 2.86 -17.74 -2.51
N ASN A 306 4.14 -18.13 -2.47
CA ASN A 306 4.77 -18.69 -1.27
C ASN A 306 4.83 -17.65 -0.14
N ASP A 307 5.25 -16.43 -0.45
CA ASP A 307 5.35 -15.35 0.53
C ASP A 307 3.96 -14.93 1.02
N LEU A 308 2.97 -14.85 0.13
CA LEU A 308 1.59 -14.55 0.50
C LEU A 308 0.97 -15.67 1.35
N ALA A 309 1.16 -16.93 0.97
CA ALA A 309 0.69 -18.06 1.77
C ALA A 309 1.36 -18.06 3.14
N SER A 310 2.67 -17.84 3.21
CA SER A 310 3.40 -17.71 4.49
C SER A 310 2.85 -16.58 5.34
N LEU A 311 2.57 -15.42 4.74
CA LEU A 311 1.93 -14.30 5.43
C LEU A 311 0.57 -14.68 5.99
N ILE A 312 -0.27 -15.42 5.24
CA ILE A 312 -1.57 -15.89 5.74
C ILE A 312 -1.38 -16.88 6.89
N LEU A 313 -0.47 -17.85 6.73
CA LEU A 313 -0.22 -18.92 7.71
C LEU A 313 0.23 -18.37 9.07
N THR A 314 0.98 -17.26 9.10
CA THR A 314 1.50 -16.68 10.35
C THR A 314 0.49 -15.83 11.13
N GLN A 315 -0.70 -15.59 10.59
CA GLN A 315 -1.71 -14.79 11.28
C GLN A 315 -2.48 -15.62 12.31
N LYS A 316 -2.94 -14.94 13.37
CA LYS A 316 -3.69 -15.57 14.48
C LYS A 316 -5.18 -15.27 14.48
N SER A 317 -5.63 -14.28 13.73
CA SER A 317 -6.98 -13.74 13.83
C SER A 317 -7.43 -13.03 12.54
N LEU A 318 -7.10 -13.59 11.37
CA LEU A 318 -7.50 -12.98 10.12
C LEU A 318 -9.02 -13.11 9.94
N THR A 319 -9.73 -11.98 9.88
CA THR A 319 -11.20 -11.95 9.80
C THR A 319 -11.73 -11.68 8.40
N HIS A 320 -10.95 -11.00 7.57
CA HIS A 320 -11.32 -10.56 6.23
C HIS A 320 -10.17 -10.82 5.26
N PHE A 321 -10.47 -11.50 4.16
CA PHE A 321 -9.54 -11.77 3.09
C PHE A 321 -10.16 -11.40 1.74
N LEU A 322 -9.50 -10.52 1.00
CA LEU A 322 -9.85 -10.18 -0.37
C LEU A 322 -8.66 -10.48 -1.28
N TYR A 323 -8.90 -11.19 -2.38
CA TYR A 323 -7.87 -11.53 -3.34
C TYR A 323 -8.31 -11.29 -4.78
N LYS A 324 -7.44 -10.62 -5.55
CA LYS A 324 -7.62 -10.38 -6.98
C LYS A 324 -6.33 -10.64 -7.72
N GLY A 325 -6.35 -11.53 -8.71
CA GLY A 325 -5.15 -11.88 -9.48
C GLY A 325 -5.18 -13.32 -9.99
N ILE A 326 -4.01 -13.92 -10.21
CA ILE A 326 -3.89 -15.33 -10.57
C ILE A 326 -3.65 -16.13 -9.30
N ALA A 327 -4.59 -16.98 -8.91
CA ALA A 327 -4.45 -17.80 -7.73
C ALA A 327 -3.50 -18.99 -7.99
N THR A 328 -2.85 -19.47 -6.93
CA THR A 328 -2.20 -20.79 -6.90
C THR A 328 -2.87 -21.62 -5.82
N ASN A 329 -2.67 -22.95 -5.81
CA ASN A 329 -3.27 -23.81 -4.77
C ASN A 329 -2.93 -23.33 -3.35
N MET A 330 -1.72 -22.80 -3.16
CA MET A 330 -1.20 -22.40 -1.86
C MET A 330 -2.00 -21.29 -1.19
N VAL A 331 -2.46 -20.29 -1.95
CA VAL A 331 -3.10 -19.11 -1.36
C VAL A 331 -4.47 -19.46 -0.77
N PRO A 332 -5.44 -20.03 -1.51
CA PRO A 332 -6.70 -20.47 -0.93
C PRO A 332 -6.53 -21.59 0.10
N TYR A 333 -5.60 -22.53 -0.11
CA TYR A 333 -5.36 -23.61 0.84
C TYR A 333 -4.82 -23.10 2.18
N SER A 334 -3.93 -22.09 2.18
CA SER A 334 -3.35 -21.51 3.40
C SER A 334 -4.38 -20.89 4.35
N LEU A 335 -5.58 -20.55 3.86
CA LEU A 335 -6.67 -20.02 4.68
C LEU A 335 -7.17 -21.03 5.73
N ILE A 336 -6.81 -22.31 5.61
CA ILE A 336 -7.14 -23.36 6.58
C ILE A 336 -6.71 -23.00 8.02
N THR A 337 -5.57 -22.31 8.19
CA THR A 337 -5.09 -21.91 9.53
C THR A 337 -5.93 -20.81 10.18
N GLN A 338 -6.78 -20.14 9.38
CA GLN A 338 -7.67 -19.08 9.83
C GLN A 338 -9.11 -19.57 10.05
N SER A 339 -9.32 -20.89 10.07
CA SER A 339 -10.64 -21.53 10.10
C SER A 339 -11.59 -21.02 11.18
N LEU A 340 -11.06 -20.67 12.35
CA LEU A 340 -11.81 -20.21 13.53
C LEU A 340 -11.98 -18.69 13.61
N SER A 341 -11.40 -17.92 12.67
CA SER A 341 -11.43 -16.45 12.72
C SER A 341 -11.94 -15.79 11.44
N LEU A 342 -11.80 -16.45 10.28
CA LEU A 342 -12.10 -15.87 8.98
C LEU A 342 -13.61 -15.84 8.74
N LYS A 343 -14.16 -14.63 8.64
CA LYS A 343 -15.60 -14.36 8.48
C LYS A 343 -16.00 -13.96 7.07
N TYR A 344 -15.07 -13.37 6.33
CA TYR A 344 -15.30 -12.85 5.00
C TYR A 344 -14.17 -13.26 4.05
N ILE A 345 -14.54 -13.86 2.94
CA ILE A 345 -13.64 -14.18 1.83
C ILE A 345 -14.23 -13.62 0.54
N GLU A 346 -13.45 -12.83 -0.18
CA GLU A 346 -13.79 -12.37 -1.53
C GLU A 346 -12.65 -12.65 -2.50
N PHE A 347 -12.99 -13.32 -3.60
CA PHE A 347 -12.14 -13.41 -4.77
C PHE A 347 -12.72 -12.53 -5.88
N GLU A 348 -11.97 -11.55 -6.36
CA GLU A 348 -12.41 -10.66 -7.46
C GLU A 348 -11.52 -10.84 -8.68
N LYS A 349 -12.08 -11.07 -9.87
CA LYS A 349 -11.35 -11.20 -11.14
C LYS A 349 -10.22 -12.25 -11.06
N THR A 350 -10.42 -13.28 -10.24
CA THR A 350 -9.41 -14.29 -9.94
C THR A 350 -9.44 -15.44 -10.92
N ASP A 351 -8.25 -15.86 -11.37
CA ASP A 351 -8.04 -17.01 -12.25
C ASP A 351 -7.69 -18.25 -11.42
N PHE A 352 -8.53 -19.29 -11.47
CA PHE A 352 -8.39 -20.55 -10.72
C PHE A 352 -7.95 -21.73 -11.59
N LYS A 353 -7.44 -21.50 -12.80
CA LYS A 353 -7.09 -22.58 -13.74
C LYS A 353 -6.13 -23.60 -13.13
N GLY A 354 -6.54 -24.88 -13.10
CA GLY A 354 -5.70 -26.01 -12.69
C GLY A 354 -5.49 -26.15 -11.17
N LEU A 355 -6.36 -25.56 -10.36
CA LEU A 355 -6.24 -25.56 -8.89
C LEU A 355 -7.13 -26.62 -8.19
N SER A 356 -6.77 -27.89 -8.27
CA SER A 356 -7.62 -29.00 -7.78
C SER A 356 -7.86 -29.05 -6.26
N ILE A 357 -7.00 -28.45 -5.44
CA ILE A 357 -7.09 -28.54 -3.96
C ILE A 357 -7.36 -27.20 -3.26
N ALA A 358 -7.51 -26.11 -4.03
CA ALA A 358 -7.55 -24.76 -3.49
C ALA A 358 -8.65 -24.57 -2.41
N PHE A 359 -9.85 -25.09 -2.62
CA PHE A 359 -10.99 -24.79 -1.75
C PHE A 359 -11.11 -25.72 -0.53
N TYR A 360 -10.23 -26.72 -0.36
CA TYR A 360 -10.17 -27.49 0.88
C TYR A 360 -9.90 -26.58 2.08
N GLY A 361 -9.01 -25.61 1.94
CA GLY A 361 -8.72 -24.65 3.02
C GLY A 361 -9.93 -23.77 3.36
N ILE A 362 -10.67 -23.33 2.33
CA ILE A 362 -11.89 -22.53 2.49
C ILE A 362 -12.99 -23.34 3.18
N ALA A 363 -13.22 -24.58 2.75
CA ALA A 363 -14.29 -25.43 3.26
C ALA A 363 -14.19 -25.70 4.77
N LYS A 364 -12.97 -25.66 5.32
CA LYS A 364 -12.69 -25.81 6.76
C LYS A 364 -12.96 -24.55 7.57
N CYS A 365 -13.30 -23.41 6.98
CA CYS A 365 -13.59 -22.18 7.73
C CYS A 365 -14.95 -22.27 8.45
N GLU A 366 -14.91 -22.61 9.74
CA GLU A 366 -16.10 -22.86 10.58
C GLU A 366 -16.92 -21.60 10.86
N VAL A 367 -16.26 -20.44 10.91
CA VAL A 367 -16.90 -19.17 11.22
C VAL A 367 -17.14 -18.28 10.00
N LEU A 368 -16.93 -18.80 8.80
CA LEU A 368 -17.12 -18.06 7.56
C LEU A 368 -18.60 -17.67 7.42
N GLU A 369 -18.87 -16.38 7.30
CA GLU A 369 -20.22 -15.82 7.17
C GLU A 369 -20.52 -15.42 5.72
N CYS A 370 -19.51 -14.97 4.97
CA CYS A 370 -19.65 -14.46 3.61
C CYS A 370 -18.54 -14.97 2.70
N LEU A 371 -18.92 -15.55 1.55
CA LEU A 371 -18.02 -16.03 0.50
C LEU A 371 -18.43 -15.47 -0.85
N ILE A 372 -17.56 -14.69 -1.48
CA ILE A 372 -17.85 -14.00 -2.74
C ILE A 372 -16.83 -14.41 -3.80
N PHE A 373 -17.31 -14.85 -4.96
CA PHE A 373 -16.53 -14.96 -6.18
C PHE A 373 -17.09 -13.99 -7.21
N LYS A 374 -16.35 -12.91 -7.44
CA LYS A 374 -16.74 -11.83 -8.33
C LYS A 374 -15.92 -11.87 -9.60
N LEU A 375 -16.54 -12.08 -10.75
CA LEU A 375 -15.86 -12.06 -12.05
C LEU A 375 -14.69 -13.07 -12.15
N CYS A 376 -14.76 -14.20 -11.44
CA CYS A 376 -13.72 -15.22 -11.43
C CYS A 376 -13.75 -16.11 -12.69
N ARG A 377 -12.66 -16.83 -12.97
CA ARG A 377 -12.52 -17.73 -14.13
C ARG A 377 -12.02 -19.10 -13.72
N PHE A 378 -12.44 -20.13 -14.47
CA PHE A 378 -11.98 -21.52 -14.32
C PHE A 378 -12.19 -22.12 -12.93
N ILE A 379 -13.29 -21.76 -12.25
CA ILE A 379 -13.77 -22.53 -11.10
C ILE A 379 -14.43 -23.78 -11.67
N ASP A 380 -13.86 -24.95 -11.40
CA ASP A 380 -14.41 -26.24 -11.81
C ASP A 380 -15.22 -26.91 -10.69
N SER A 381 -15.91 -28.01 -11.03
CA SER A 381 -16.77 -28.72 -10.08
C SER A 381 -15.95 -29.44 -9.02
N GLU A 382 -14.77 -29.96 -9.38
CA GLU A 382 -13.87 -30.66 -8.45
C GLU A 382 -13.42 -29.74 -7.32
N MET A 383 -13.11 -28.48 -7.63
CA MET A 383 -12.79 -27.47 -6.64
C MET A 383 -13.92 -27.24 -5.63
N LEU A 384 -15.18 -27.35 -6.02
CA LEU A 384 -16.31 -27.06 -5.14
C LEU A 384 -16.66 -28.25 -4.22
N ILE A 385 -16.25 -29.47 -4.56
CA ILE A 385 -16.56 -30.69 -3.79
C ILE A 385 -16.31 -30.55 -2.28
N PRO A 386 -15.18 -29.99 -1.80
CA PRO A 386 -14.92 -29.88 -0.37
C PRO A 386 -15.96 -29.02 0.37
N MET A 387 -16.57 -28.06 -0.32
CA MET A 387 -17.61 -27.19 0.26
C MET A 387 -18.95 -27.92 0.39
N PHE A 388 -19.12 -29.06 -0.29
CA PHE A 388 -20.33 -29.87 -0.31
C PHE A 388 -20.35 -30.92 0.81
N GLU A 389 -19.24 -31.09 1.55
CA GLU A 389 -19.19 -31.95 2.73
C GLU A 389 -20.24 -31.52 3.77
N ARG A 390 -20.86 -32.50 4.45
CA ARG A 390 -21.99 -32.29 5.38
C ARG A 390 -21.74 -31.17 6.40
N ASN A 391 -20.52 -31.10 6.93
CA ASN A 391 -20.12 -30.18 7.99
C ASN A 391 -19.34 -28.96 7.49
N ALA A 392 -19.16 -28.80 6.17
CA ALA A 392 -18.47 -27.65 5.62
C ALA A 392 -19.29 -26.36 5.81
N LEU A 393 -18.59 -25.28 6.15
CA LEU A 393 -19.09 -23.90 6.19
C LEU A 393 -20.41 -23.74 7.00
N PRO A 394 -20.45 -24.12 8.30
CA PRO A 394 -21.70 -24.20 9.06
C PRO A 394 -22.35 -22.82 9.31
N LYS A 395 -21.54 -21.76 9.47
CA LYS A 395 -21.99 -20.39 9.72
C LYS A 395 -22.18 -19.54 8.46
N LEU A 396 -22.06 -20.13 7.26
CA LEU A 396 -22.21 -19.39 6.02
C LEU A 396 -23.62 -18.83 5.89
N LYS A 397 -23.70 -17.51 5.68
CA LYS A 397 -24.94 -16.74 5.52
C LYS A 397 -25.12 -16.28 4.08
N GLU A 398 -24.02 -16.01 3.41
CA GLU A 398 -24.02 -15.43 2.08
C GLU A 398 -22.99 -16.11 1.19
N ILE A 399 -23.42 -16.51 -0.01
CA ILE A 399 -22.53 -16.83 -1.11
C ILE A 399 -22.93 -16.01 -2.34
N ARG A 400 -21.96 -15.35 -2.97
CA ARG A 400 -22.19 -14.61 -4.22
C ARG A 400 -21.29 -15.10 -5.32
N LEU A 401 -21.88 -15.29 -6.49
CA LEU A 401 -21.19 -15.71 -7.69
C LEU A 401 -21.57 -14.74 -8.80
N SER A 402 -20.57 -14.08 -9.39
CA SER A 402 -20.78 -13.26 -10.58
C SER A 402 -19.76 -13.57 -11.65
N GLU A 403 -20.22 -13.50 -12.89
CA GLU A 403 -19.57 -14.19 -14.02
C GLU A 403 -19.08 -13.22 -15.11
N TRP A 404 -18.15 -13.70 -15.93
CA TRP A 404 -17.87 -13.11 -17.25
C TRP A 404 -18.72 -13.81 -18.32
N TYR A 405 -19.37 -13.04 -19.20
CA TYR A 405 -20.26 -13.50 -20.28
C TYR A 405 -19.75 -14.66 -21.17
N TYR A 406 -18.44 -14.93 -21.21
CA TYR A 406 -17.82 -15.95 -22.06
C TYR A 406 -17.42 -17.25 -21.33
N ASN A 407 -17.66 -17.36 -20.03
CA ASN A 407 -17.39 -18.57 -19.26
C ASN A 407 -18.74 -19.21 -18.88
N TYR A 408 -19.27 -20.11 -19.71
CA TYR A 408 -20.28 -21.05 -19.24
C TYR A 408 -19.63 -21.89 -18.13
N TYR A 409 -20.11 -21.76 -16.90
CA TYR A 409 -19.68 -22.66 -15.83
C TYR A 409 -20.09 -24.07 -16.22
N LYS A 410 -19.12 -24.98 -16.30
CA LYS A 410 -19.41 -26.42 -16.34
C LYS A 410 -19.95 -26.93 -14.98
N CYS A 411 -20.13 -26.05 -14.01
CA CYS A 411 -20.33 -26.34 -12.58
C CYS A 411 -21.65 -25.79 -12.05
N GLU A 412 -22.47 -25.19 -12.92
CA GLU A 412 -23.76 -24.60 -12.55
C GLU A 412 -24.67 -25.65 -11.90
N GLU A 413 -24.73 -26.86 -12.45
CA GLU A 413 -25.56 -27.94 -11.94
C GLU A 413 -25.17 -28.40 -10.51
N GLU A 414 -23.87 -28.65 -10.28
CA GLU A 414 -23.37 -29.11 -8.97
C GLU A 414 -23.50 -28.04 -7.88
N LEU A 415 -23.27 -26.78 -8.27
CA LEU A 415 -23.48 -25.65 -7.40
C LEU A 415 -24.97 -25.47 -7.07
N GLU A 416 -25.87 -25.57 -8.06
CA GLU A 416 -27.32 -25.51 -7.82
C GLU A 416 -27.81 -26.64 -6.91
N LYS A 417 -27.29 -27.86 -7.08
CA LYS A 417 -27.56 -29.00 -6.17
C LYS A 417 -27.16 -28.66 -4.73
N TRP A 418 -25.96 -28.11 -4.53
CA TRP A 418 -25.49 -27.72 -3.20
C TRP A 418 -26.30 -26.57 -2.57
N ILE A 419 -26.66 -25.55 -3.36
CA ILE A 419 -27.50 -24.43 -2.92
C ILE A 419 -28.86 -24.94 -2.42
N ARG A 420 -29.50 -25.83 -3.19
CA ARG A 420 -30.77 -26.46 -2.81
C ARG A 420 -30.61 -27.26 -1.51
N TRP A 421 -29.54 -28.02 -1.39
CA TRP A 421 -29.25 -28.82 -0.20
C TRP A 421 -29.04 -27.97 1.07
N LYS A 422 -28.28 -26.87 1.00
CA LYS A 422 -28.06 -25.94 2.14
C LYS A 422 -29.26 -25.04 2.47
N ARG A 423 -30.39 -25.16 1.75
CA ARG A 423 -31.61 -24.36 1.92
C ARG A 423 -31.39 -22.85 1.79
N PHE A 424 -30.45 -22.44 0.96
CA PHE A 424 -30.30 -21.02 0.67
C PHE A 424 -31.47 -20.50 -0.19
N LYS A 425 -31.92 -19.27 0.05
CA LYS A 425 -32.91 -18.60 -0.82
C LYS A 425 -32.16 -17.95 -1.99
N LYS A 426 -32.41 -18.44 -3.21
CA LYS A 426 -31.94 -17.79 -4.45
C LYS A 426 -32.76 -16.50 -4.60
N THR A 427 -32.16 -15.34 -4.37
CA THR A 427 -32.81 -14.04 -4.61
C THR A 427 -32.01 -13.29 -5.67
N GLY A 428 -32.37 -13.55 -6.92
CA GLY A 428 -31.71 -12.94 -8.08
C GLY A 428 -32.12 -13.67 -9.33
N SER A 429 -32.87 -12.99 -10.19
CA SER A 429 -32.96 -13.33 -11.61
C SER A 429 -31.66 -12.95 -12.30
N TYR A 430 -31.33 -13.60 -13.42
CA TYR A 430 -30.34 -13.11 -14.38
C TYR A 430 -30.66 -11.63 -14.66
N LEU A 431 -29.95 -10.70 -14.02
CA LEU A 431 -30.08 -9.29 -14.33
C LEU A 431 -29.22 -9.05 -15.57
N GLU A 432 -29.84 -9.14 -16.75
CA GLU A 432 -29.30 -8.64 -18.02
C GLU A 432 -29.18 -7.11 -18.00
N TYR A 433 -28.41 -6.55 -17.06
CA TYR A 433 -27.95 -5.18 -17.16
C TYR A 433 -26.47 -5.23 -17.53
N LYS A 434 -26.21 -5.14 -18.83
CA LYS A 434 -24.87 -4.97 -19.41
C LYS A 434 -23.86 -6.05 -18.96
N ASN A 435 -23.94 -7.23 -19.57
CA ASN A 435 -22.86 -8.24 -19.64
C ASN A 435 -22.45 -8.96 -18.32
N LEU A 436 -23.32 -9.03 -17.30
CA LEU A 436 -23.01 -9.68 -16.01
C LEU A 436 -24.17 -10.55 -15.53
N ILE A 437 -23.86 -11.78 -15.09
CA ILE A 437 -24.79 -12.63 -14.32
C ILE A 437 -24.41 -12.48 -12.85
N THR A 438 -25.36 -12.13 -11.99
CA THR A 438 -25.16 -12.04 -10.53
C THR A 438 -26.11 -13.00 -9.85
N VAL A 439 -25.57 -14.05 -9.23
CA VAL A 439 -26.34 -14.91 -8.34
C VAL A 439 -26.03 -14.48 -6.91
N SER A 440 -27.01 -13.80 -6.29
CA SER A 440 -26.97 -13.44 -4.87
C SER A 440 -27.80 -14.45 -4.10
N ILE A 441 -27.18 -15.10 -3.12
CA ILE A 441 -27.78 -16.20 -2.38
C ILE A 441 -27.68 -15.88 -0.89
N TYR A 442 -28.83 -15.70 -0.25
CA TYR A 442 -28.93 -15.38 1.18
C TYR A 442 -29.56 -16.54 1.96
N ARG A 443 -29.09 -16.73 3.19
CA ARG A 443 -29.75 -17.60 4.16
C ARG A 443 -30.89 -16.82 4.82
N SER A 444 -32.12 -17.31 4.71
CA SER A 444 -33.25 -16.81 5.50
C SER A 444 -33.02 -17.17 6.96
N MET A 445 -33.15 -16.21 7.89
CA MET A 445 -33.37 -16.52 9.30
C MET A 445 -34.88 -16.60 9.54
N ASP A 446 -35.30 -17.72 10.12
CA ASP A 446 -36.44 -17.93 11.01
C ASP A 446 -37.74 -17.16 10.71
N GLU A 447 -38.65 -17.82 10.00
CA GLU A 447 -40.09 -17.76 10.32
C GLU A 447 -40.45 -19.13 10.93
N ASP A 448 -40.25 -19.22 12.25
CA ASP A 448 -41.24 -19.68 13.25
C ASP A 448 -40.59 -19.77 14.64
#